data_AF-A0AAJ6NH89-F1
#
_entry.id   AF-A0AAJ6NH89-F1
#
_cell.length_a   1.000
_cell.length_b   1.000
_cell.length_c   1.000
_cell.angle_alpha   90.00
_cell.angle_beta   90.00
_cell.angle_gamma   90.00
#
_symmetry.space_group_name_H-M   'P 1'
#
loop_
_entity.id
_entity.type
_entity.pdbx_description
1 polymer ?
#
loop_
_entity_poly.entity_id
_entity_poly.type
_entity_poly.pdbx_seq_one_letter_code
_entity_poly.pdbx_strand_id
1 'polypeptide(L)'
;MNMMAKLNLRAVVTQENGEVKTTSYAVADAFGKKHYNVLRDIEKLRCSENFRKLNFEVCYENNGLQNGKPRKFYRMTKDGWMFLVMGFTGEKADLIKEQFIEAFNWMAQQLTQTFQSKWARYNQMCLEYKTRKEQVSCSARNMRYWQDDKPVFENELNKLENELSQQLQLV
;
A
#
# COMPACT_ATOMS: atom_id res chain seq x y z
N MET A 1 -32.87 -1.10 -12.25
CA MET A 1 -31.86 -0.03 -12.15
C MET A 1 -30.55 -0.70 -11.73
N ASN A 2 -29.67 -0.97 -12.70
CA ASN A 2 -28.44 -1.75 -12.48
C ASN A 2 -27.47 -0.96 -11.60
N MET A 3 -27.32 -1.40 -10.36
CA MET A 3 -26.32 -0.89 -9.43
C MET A 3 -24.95 -1.31 -9.93
N MET A 4 -24.35 -0.42 -10.73
CA MET A 4 -22.91 -0.19 -10.92
C MET A 4 -22.06 -1.44 -10.71
N ALA A 5 -21.63 -2.05 -11.83
CA ALA A 5 -20.52 -2.99 -11.86
C ALA A 5 -19.36 -2.40 -11.04
N LYS A 6 -19.25 -2.81 -9.78
CA LYS A 6 -18.16 -2.45 -8.89
C LYS A 6 -16.94 -3.01 -9.57
N LEU A 7 -16.17 -2.16 -10.24
CA LEU A 7 -14.88 -2.53 -10.79
C LEU A 7 -14.08 -3.04 -9.60
N ASN A 8 -13.95 -4.36 -9.55
CA ASN A 8 -13.28 -5.02 -8.45
C ASN A 8 -11.80 -4.77 -8.70
N LEU A 9 -11.27 -3.66 -8.18
CA LEU A 9 -9.84 -3.31 -8.31
C LEU A 9 -8.94 -4.46 -7.85
N ARG A 10 -9.45 -5.34 -6.97
CA ARG A 10 -8.82 -6.62 -6.60
C ARG A 10 -8.64 -7.59 -7.76
N ALA A 11 -9.56 -7.66 -8.73
CA ALA A 11 -9.45 -8.54 -9.89
C ALA A 11 -8.39 -8.08 -10.89
N VAL A 12 -7.99 -6.79 -10.84
CA VAL A 12 -6.93 -6.21 -11.67
C VAL A 12 -5.55 -6.46 -11.06
N VAL A 13 -5.47 -6.93 -9.81
CA VAL A 13 -4.25 -7.05 -9.03
C VAL A 13 -3.90 -8.52 -8.78
N THR A 14 -2.72 -8.95 -9.21
CA THR A 14 -2.10 -10.21 -8.82
C THR A 14 -1.00 -9.95 -7.79
N GLN A 15 -0.96 -10.75 -6.73
CA GLN A 15 0.14 -10.73 -5.77
C GLN A 15 1.23 -11.67 -6.27
N GLU A 16 2.34 -11.11 -6.75
CA GLU A 16 3.51 -11.88 -7.18
C GLU A 16 4.72 -11.41 -6.36
N ASN A 17 5.38 -12.33 -5.65
CA ASN A 17 6.55 -12.06 -4.81
C ASN A 17 6.35 -10.97 -3.73
N GLY A 18 5.12 -10.81 -3.23
CA GLY A 18 4.78 -9.78 -2.24
C GLY A 18 4.48 -8.40 -2.82
N GLU A 19 4.64 -8.22 -4.13
CA GLU A 19 4.31 -6.98 -4.83
C GLU A 19 2.97 -7.09 -5.56
N VAL A 20 2.20 -6.02 -5.50
CA VAL A 20 0.95 -5.85 -6.25
C VAL A 20 1.29 -5.51 -7.70
N LYS A 21 1.00 -6.45 -8.62
CA LYS A 21 1.20 -6.29 -10.06
C LYS A 21 -0.11 -6.39 -10.81
N THR A 22 -0.12 -5.86 -12.04
CA THR A 22 -1.25 -5.94 -12.97
C THR A 22 -0.75 -6.14 -14.40
N THR A 23 -1.66 -6.46 -15.32
CA THR A 23 -1.34 -6.68 -16.73
C THR A 23 -2.04 -5.65 -17.61
N SER A 24 -1.42 -5.34 -18.75
CA SER A 24 -2.02 -4.50 -19.78
C SER A 24 -3.37 -5.02 -20.31
N TYR A 25 -3.64 -6.33 -20.20
CA TYR A 25 -4.96 -6.91 -20.49
C TYR A 25 -6.01 -6.48 -19.48
N ALA A 26 -5.71 -6.60 -18.17
CA ALA A 26 -6.62 -6.17 -17.12
C ALA A 26 -6.94 -4.67 -17.20
N VAL A 27 -5.94 -3.84 -17.57
CA VAL A 27 -6.15 -2.41 -17.84
C VAL A 27 -7.05 -2.19 -19.05
N ALA A 28 -6.86 -2.94 -20.13
CA ALA A 28 -7.70 -2.84 -21.32
C ALA A 28 -9.17 -3.13 -20.98
N ASP A 29 -9.43 -4.20 -20.24
CA ASP A 29 -10.78 -4.60 -19.84
C ASP A 29 -11.41 -3.59 -18.88
N ALA A 30 -10.67 -3.15 -17.85
CA ALA A 30 -11.17 -2.23 -16.84
C ALA A 30 -11.62 -0.89 -17.45
N PHE A 31 -10.85 -0.36 -18.41
CA PHE A 31 -11.13 0.94 -19.03
C PHE A 31 -11.91 0.82 -20.35
N GLY A 32 -12.31 -0.41 -20.74
CA GLY A 32 -13.01 -0.66 -22.00
C GLY A 32 -12.21 -0.24 -23.24
N LYS A 33 -10.88 -0.32 -23.16
CA LYS A 33 -9.96 0.03 -24.25
C LYS A 33 -9.51 -1.23 -24.97
N LYS A 34 -9.25 -1.13 -26.28
CA LYS A 34 -8.59 -2.22 -27.00
C LYS A 34 -7.14 -2.36 -26.50
N HIS A 35 -6.68 -3.60 -26.27
CA HIS A 35 -5.34 -3.89 -25.73
C HIS A 35 -4.21 -3.21 -26.50
N TYR A 36 -4.26 -3.17 -27.83
CA TYR A 36 -3.24 -2.48 -28.64
C TYR A 36 -3.13 -0.98 -28.34
N ASN A 37 -4.24 -0.31 -27.97
CA ASN A 37 -4.20 1.10 -27.57
C ASN A 37 -3.48 1.26 -26.24
N VAL A 38 -3.72 0.35 -25.29
CA VAL A 38 -3.03 0.35 -24.00
C VAL A 38 -1.53 0.14 -24.18
N LEU A 39 -1.10 -0.79 -25.04
CA LEU A 39 0.33 -0.98 -25.38
C LEU A 39 0.96 0.29 -25.94
N ARG A 40 0.29 0.93 -26.90
CA ARG A 40 0.72 2.19 -27.49
C ARG A 40 0.83 3.30 -26.45
N ASP A 41 -0.13 3.39 -25.54
CA ASP A 41 -0.18 4.43 -24.52
C ASP A 41 0.98 4.23 -23.52
N ILE A 42 1.30 2.98 -23.13
CA ILE A 42 2.49 2.63 -22.32
C ILE A 42 3.79 3.03 -23.01
N GLU A 43 3.93 2.72 -24.30
CA GLU A 43 5.14 3.05 -25.08
C GLU A 43 5.34 4.56 -25.23
N LYS A 44 4.25 5.34 -25.24
CA LYS A 44 4.27 6.80 -25.37
C LYS A 44 4.42 7.55 -24.05
N LEU A 45 4.44 6.85 -22.90
CA LEU A 45 4.59 7.50 -21.60
C LEU A 45 5.87 8.36 -21.57
N ARG A 46 5.76 9.59 -21.08
CA ARG A 46 6.90 10.47 -20.86
C ARG A 46 7.37 10.33 -19.42
N CYS A 47 8.19 9.32 -19.16
CA CYS A 47 8.79 9.05 -17.86
C CYS A 47 10.29 8.76 -18.00
N SER A 48 11.04 8.83 -16.90
CA SER A 48 12.46 8.49 -16.89
C SER A 48 12.67 7.02 -17.22
N GLU A 49 13.84 6.67 -17.78
CA GLU A 49 14.15 5.27 -18.09
C GLU A 49 14.12 4.37 -16.86
N ASN A 50 14.63 4.88 -15.72
CA ASN A 50 14.62 4.14 -14.46
C ASN A 50 13.19 3.84 -14.00
N PHE A 51 12.30 4.83 -14.07
CA PHE A 51 10.88 4.63 -13.74
C PHE A 51 10.25 3.59 -14.67
N ARG A 52 10.53 3.66 -15.97
CA ARG A 52 10.00 2.69 -16.93
C ARG A 52 10.46 1.27 -16.62
N LYS A 53 11.76 1.06 -16.40
CA LYS A 53 12.36 -0.26 -16.14
C LYS A 53 11.80 -0.90 -14.85
N LEU A 54 11.58 -0.12 -13.80
CA LEU A 54 11.06 -0.62 -12.53
C LEU A 54 9.56 -0.93 -12.58
N ASN A 55 8.79 -0.18 -13.36
CA ASN A 55 7.34 -0.23 -13.28
C ASN A 55 6.66 -0.94 -14.48
N PHE A 56 7.36 -1.15 -15.59
CA PHE A 56 6.81 -1.79 -16.79
C PHE A 56 7.75 -2.87 -17.33
N GLU A 57 7.31 -4.12 -17.18
CA GLU A 57 8.00 -5.29 -17.68
C GLU A 57 7.32 -5.78 -18.97
N VAL A 58 8.11 -5.95 -20.02
CA VAL A 58 7.63 -6.51 -21.29
C VAL A 58 7.56 -8.04 -21.16
N CYS A 59 6.40 -8.60 -21.44
CA CYS A 59 6.14 -10.03 -21.41
C CYS A 59 5.58 -10.50 -22.75
N TYR A 60 5.69 -11.80 -23.00
CA TYR A 60 5.22 -12.45 -24.21
C TYR A 60 4.41 -13.68 -23.85
N GLU A 61 3.22 -13.82 -24.43
CA GLU A 61 2.37 -14.99 -24.29
C GLU A 61 2.27 -15.74 -25.61
N ASN A 62 2.45 -17.07 -25.58
CA ASN A 62 2.29 -17.89 -26.77
C ASN A 62 0.81 -17.99 -27.13
N ASN A 63 0.45 -17.53 -28.33
CA ASN A 63 -0.92 -17.60 -28.79
C ASN A 63 -1.10 -18.74 -29.81
N GLY A 64 -1.82 -19.79 -29.43
CA GLY A 64 -2.14 -20.93 -30.30
C GLY A 64 -2.97 -20.54 -31.54
N LEU A 65 -3.65 -19.40 -31.50
CA LEU A 65 -4.52 -18.90 -32.58
C LEU A 65 -3.79 -18.05 -33.64
N GLN A 66 -2.53 -17.66 -33.42
CA GLN A 66 -1.81 -16.70 -34.26
C GLN A 66 -0.52 -17.29 -34.86
N ASN A 67 -0.61 -18.51 -35.41
CA ASN A 67 0.50 -19.24 -36.04
C ASN A 67 1.75 -19.35 -35.14
N GLY A 68 1.56 -19.44 -33.81
CA GLY A 68 2.65 -19.51 -32.84
C GLY A 68 3.41 -18.20 -32.60
N LYS A 69 2.95 -17.06 -33.13
CA LYS A 69 3.60 -15.77 -32.83
C LYS A 69 3.28 -15.33 -31.41
N PRO A 70 4.30 -14.99 -30.60
CA PRO A 70 4.08 -14.51 -29.23
C PRO A 70 3.38 -13.15 -29.24
N ARG A 71 2.36 -12.99 -28.39
CA ARG A 71 1.67 -11.72 -28.16
C ARG A 71 2.38 -10.94 -27.05
N LYS A 72 2.81 -9.73 -27.39
CA LYS A 72 3.41 -8.79 -26.44
C LYS A 72 2.34 -8.26 -25.48
N PHE A 73 2.65 -8.25 -24.20
CA PHE A 73 1.88 -7.54 -23.17
C PHE A 73 2.83 -6.93 -22.14
N TYR A 74 2.32 -6.02 -21.30
CA TYR A 74 3.08 -5.51 -20.16
C TYR A 74 2.54 -6.08 -18.85
N ARG A 75 3.45 -6.48 -17.97
CA ARG A 75 3.22 -6.59 -16.52
C ARG A 75 3.72 -5.30 -15.87
N MET A 76 2.94 -4.72 -14.96
CA MET A 76 3.27 -3.44 -14.35
C MET A 76 2.96 -3.40 -12.86
N THR A 77 3.70 -2.58 -12.13
CA THR A 77 3.49 -2.32 -10.70
C THR A 77 2.27 -1.41 -10.48
N LYS A 78 1.86 -1.24 -9.22
CA LYS A 78 0.90 -0.20 -8.81
C LYS A 78 1.27 1.19 -9.36
N ASP A 79 2.54 1.59 -9.26
CA ASP A 79 2.97 2.94 -9.65
C ASP A 79 2.98 3.13 -11.17
N GLY A 80 3.39 2.09 -11.92
CA GLY A 80 3.26 2.07 -13.38
C GLY A 80 1.81 2.17 -13.82
N TRP A 81 0.94 1.41 -13.18
CA TRP A 81 -0.50 1.45 -13.44
C TRP A 81 -1.10 2.83 -13.16
N MET A 82 -0.80 3.44 -12.00
CA MET A 82 -1.28 4.79 -11.67
C MET A 82 -0.79 5.81 -12.70
N PHE A 83 0.49 5.78 -13.04
CA PHE A 83 1.07 6.72 -14.00
C PHE A 83 0.41 6.62 -15.38
N LEU A 84 0.09 5.39 -15.82
CA LEU A 84 -0.65 5.15 -17.05
C LEU A 84 -2.09 5.68 -16.98
N VAL A 85 -2.83 5.30 -15.93
CA VAL A 85 -4.27 5.60 -15.78
C VAL A 85 -4.53 7.09 -15.61
N MET A 86 -3.63 7.83 -14.97
CA MET A 86 -3.76 9.29 -14.84
C MET A 86 -3.77 10.01 -16.21
N GLY A 87 -3.18 9.40 -17.24
CA GLY A 87 -3.24 9.91 -18.61
C GLY A 87 -4.52 9.54 -19.38
N PHE A 88 -5.38 8.69 -18.82
CA PHE A 88 -6.63 8.29 -19.46
C PHE A 88 -7.74 9.32 -19.25
N THR A 89 -8.49 9.57 -20.33
CA THR A 89 -9.62 10.49 -20.39
C THR A 89 -10.92 9.74 -20.71
N GLY A 90 -12.05 10.30 -20.28
CA GLY A 90 -13.40 9.82 -20.55
C GLY A 90 -14.14 9.35 -19.29
N GLU A 91 -15.47 9.34 -19.35
CA GLU A 91 -16.37 9.09 -18.20
C GLU A 91 -16.03 7.83 -17.39
N LYS A 92 -15.75 6.70 -18.07
CA LYS A 92 -15.34 5.46 -17.39
C LYS A 92 -13.99 5.58 -16.69
N ALA A 93 -13.05 6.31 -17.30
CA ALA A 93 -11.74 6.54 -16.68
C ALA A 93 -11.87 7.45 -15.46
N ASP A 94 -12.73 8.47 -15.54
CA ASP A 94 -13.00 9.38 -14.42
C ASP A 94 -13.63 8.64 -13.23
N LEU A 95 -14.62 7.78 -13.47
CA LEU A 95 -15.21 6.93 -12.43
C LEU A 95 -14.17 6.03 -11.73
N ILE A 96 -13.28 5.40 -12.51
CA ILE A 96 -12.23 4.54 -11.95
C ILE A 96 -11.22 5.37 -11.13
N LYS A 97 -10.87 6.57 -11.60
CA LYS A 97 -9.98 7.49 -10.88
C LYS A 97 -10.60 7.92 -9.55
N GLU A 98 -11.89 8.26 -9.53
CA GLU A 98 -12.61 8.60 -8.30
C GLU A 98 -12.64 7.44 -7.29
N GLN A 99 -12.98 6.22 -7.75
CA GLN A 99 -12.98 5.03 -6.91
C GLN A 99 -11.60 4.72 -6.33
N PHE A 100 -10.54 4.94 -7.11
CA PHE A 100 -9.18 4.77 -6.64
C PHE A 100 -8.81 5.82 -5.58
N ILE A 101 -9.17 7.09 -5.78
CA ILE A 101 -8.94 8.17 -4.81
C ILE A 101 -9.69 7.89 -3.50
N GLU A 102 -10.94 7.44 -3.57
CA GLU A 102 -11.72 7.07 -2.39
C GLU A 102 -11.06 5.92 -1.62
N ALA A 103 -10.66 4.85 -2.31
CA ALA A 103 -9.96 3.73 -1.69
C ALA A 103 -8.61 4.15 -1.07
N PHE A 104 -7.90 5.08 -1.70
CA PHE A 104 -6.66 5.64 -1.17
C PHE A 104 -6.90 6.45 0.11
N ASN A 105 -7.89 7.34 0.10
CA ASN A 105 -8.25 8.14 1.28
C ASN A 105 -8.69 7.26 2.45
N TRP A 106 -9.49 6.22 2.18
CA TRP A 106 -9.89 5.25 3.19
C TRP A 106 -8.67 4.56 3.80
N MET A 107 -7.74 4.06 2.98
CA MET A 107 -6.53 3.40 3.45
C MET A 107 -5.62 4.37 4.25
N ALA A 108 -5.44 5.60 3.77
CA ALA A 108 -4.69 6.63 4.47
C ALA A 108 -5.30 6.89 5.86
N GLN A 109 -6.62 7.01 5.96
CA GLN A 109 -7.33 7.19 7.23
C GLN A 109 -7.12 5.99 8.17
N GLN A 110 -7.19 4.75 7.66
CA GLN A 110 -6.94 3.55 8.47
C GLN A 110 -5.51 3.51 9.02
N LEU A 111 -4.51 3.87 8.20
CA LEU A 111 -3.11 3.95 8.64
C LEU A 111 -2.93 5.04 9.71
N THR A 112 -3.52 6.22 9.51
CA THR A 112 -3.49 7.31 10.51
C THR A 112 -4.16 6.89 11.81
N GLN A 113 -5.34 6.26 11.75
CA GLN A 113 -6.06 5.82 12.95
C GLN A 113 -5.28 4.74 13.71
N THR A 114 -4.71 3.77 12.98
CA THR A 114 -3.85 2.73 13.57
C THR A 114 -2.64 3.37 14.25
N PHE A 115 -1.96 4.30 13.57
CA PHE A 115 -0.83 5.03 14.14
C PHE A 115 -1.22 5.81 15.40
N GLN A 116 -2.31 6.57 15.35
CA GLN A 116 -2.82 7.33 16.50
C GLN A 116 -3.16 6.44 17.69
N SER A 117 -3.78 5.27 17.46
CA SER A 117 -4.12 4.32 18.53
C SER A 117 -2.87 3.76 19.22
N LYS A 118 -1.84 3.38 18.44
CA LYS A 118 -0.55 2.90 18.99
C LYS A 118 0.20 4.00 19.71
N TRP A 119 0.22 5.21 19.14
CA TRP A 119 0.84 6.39 19.74
C TRP A 119 0.19 6.76 21.08
N ALA A 120 -1.15 6.73 21.14
CA ALA A 120 -1.88 6.97 22.39
C ALA A 120 -1.50 5.95 23.47
N ARG A 121 -1.40 4.66 23.12
CA ARG A 121 -0.97 3.60 24.03
C ARG A 121 0.47 3.81 24.52
N TYR A 122 1.39 4.15 23.62
CA TYR A 122 2.78 4.46 23.98
C TYR A 122 2.89 5.65 24.94
N ASN A 123 2.17 6.74 24.65
CA ASN A 123 2.15 7.92 25.52
C ASN A 123 1.57 7.61 26.90
N GLN A 124 0.50 6.81 26.96
CA GLN A 124 -0.07 6.36 28.22
C GLN A 124 0.94 5.57 29.05
N MET A 125 1.63 4.60 28.45
CA MET A 125 2.67 3.83 29.13
C MET A 125 3.83 4.71 29.61
N CYS A 126 4.23 5.72 28.82
CA CYS A 126 5.24 6.69 29.23
C CYS A 126 4.82 7.51 30.46
N LEU A 127 3.54 7.91 30.52
CA LEU A 127 3.00 8.64 31.67
C LEU A 127 2.95 7.75 32.90
N GLU A 128 2.44 6.52 32.77
CA GLU A 128 2.38 5.54 33.86
C GLU A 128 3.77 5.21 34.41
N TYR A 129 4.77 5.02 33.55
CA TYR A 129 6.16 4.84 33.95
C TYR A 129 6.67 6.02 34.79
N LYS A 130 6.45 7.27 34.34
CA LYS A 130 6.88 8.48 35.05
C LYS A 130 6.20 8.57 36.41
N THR A 131 4.88 8.43 36.46
CA THR A 131 4.10 8.49 37.71
C THR A 131 4.52 7.38 38.68
N ARG A 132 4.70 6.15 38.20
CA ARG A 132 5.14 5.03 39.04
C ARG A 132 6.54 5.27 39.60
N LYS A 133 7.47 5.74 38.76
CA LYS A 133 8.84 6.09 39.17
C LYS A 133 8.87 7.19 40.23
N GLU A 134 8.00 8.20 40.10
CA GLU A 134 7.85 9.25 41.10
C GLU A 134 7.32 8.67 42.43
N GLN A 135 6.27 7.84 42.40
CA GLN A 135 5.68 7.23 43.60
C GLN A 135 6.67 6.36 44.38
N VAL A 136 7.48 5.56 43.68
CA VAL A 136 8.45 4.65 44.31
C VAL A 136 9.70 5.36 44.82
N SER A 137 10.00 6.57 44.31
CA SER A 137 11.17 7.35 44.74
C SER A 137 11.12 7.81 46.20
N CYS A 138 9.94 7.80 46.82
CA CYS A 138 9.71 8.31 48.17
C CYS A 138 10.22 7.40 49.31
N SER A 139 10.65 6.17 49.04
CA SER A 139 11.28 5.32 50.07
C SER A 139 12.20 4.24 49.51
N ALA A 140 13.22 3.86 50.28
CA ALA A 140 14.16 2.78 49.92
C ALA A 140 13.45 1.42 49.73
N ARG A 141 12.38 1.17 50.50
CA ARG A 141 11.57 -0.06 50.37
C ARG A 141 10.81 -0.09 49.05
N ASN A 142 10.26 1.04 48.61
CA ASN A 142 9.54 1.14 47.33
C ASN A 142 10.49 1.10 46.14
N MET A 143 11.69 1.68 46.27
CA MET A 143 12.75 1.56 45.27
C MET A 143 13.17 0.12 45.00
N ARG A 144 13.00 -0.80 45.96
CA ARG A 144 13.23 -2.22 45.74
C ARG A 144 12.15 -2.85 44.85
N TYR A 145 10.86 -2.56 45.09
CA TYR A 145 9.78 -3.00 44.20
C TYR A 145 9.93 -2.44 42.78
N TRP A 146 10.50 -1.24 42.64
CA TRP A 146 10.79 -0.66 41.33
C TRP A 146 11.80 -1.47 40.51
N GLN A 147 12.71 -2.23 41.14
CA GLN A 147 13.65 -3.10 40.41
C GLN A 147 12.93 -4.20 39.63
N ASP A 148 11.80 -4.68 40.16
CA ASP A 148 10.97 -5.71 39.53
C ASP A 148 9.98 -5.10 38.52
N ASP A 149 9.37 -3.95 38.83
CA ASP A 149 8.40 -3.28 37.95
C ASP A 149 9.04 -2.64 36.71
N LYS A 150 10.20 -2.01 36.88
CA LYS A 150 10.91 -1.26 35.81
C LYS A 150 11.11 -2.08 34.52
N PRO A 151 11.66 -3.30 34.54
CA PRO A 151 11.87 -4.07 33.32
C PRO A 151 10.56 -4.42 32.60
N VAL A 152 9.44 -4.57 33.32
CA VAL A 152 8.12 -4.82 32.70
C VAL A 152 7.70 -3.64 31.85
N PHE A 153 7.79 -2.42 32.40
CA PHE A 153 7.49 -1.21 31.64
C PHE A 153 8.46 -0.99 30.48
N GLU A 154 9.76 -1.20 30.70
CA GLU A 154 10.77 -1.01 29.64
C GLU A 154 10.58 -2.00 28.49
N ASN A 155 10.25 -3.25 28.79
CA ASN A 155 9.95 -4.25 27.75
C ASN A 155 8.70 -3.87 26.93
N GLU A 156 7.62 -3.42 27.58
CA GLU A 156 6.40 -3.01 26.87
C GLU A 156 6.61 -1.72 26.06
N LEU A 157 7.37 -0.76 26.59
CA LEU A 157 7.75 0.46 25.86
C LEU A 157 8.59 0.12 24.64
N ASN A 158 9.62 -0.72 24.78
CA ASN A 158 10.46 -1.17 23.66
C ASN A 158 9.63 -1.90 22.61
N LYS A 159 8.66 -2.71 23.02
CA LYS A 159 7.74 -3.39 22.10
C LYS A 159 6.89 -2.39 21.31
N LEU A 160 6.27 -1.43 21.99
CA LEU A 160 5.46 -0.39 21.35
C LEU A 160 6.28 0.52 20.43
N GLU A 161 7.51 0.84 20.83
CA GLU A 161 8.46 1.62 20.03
C GLU A 161 8.86 0.88 18.75
N ASN A 162 9.12 -0.43 18.84
CA ASN A 162 9.36 -1.26 17.67
C ASN A 162 8.15 -1.32 16.74
N GLU A 163 6.94 -1.50 17.27
CA GLU A 163 5.70 -1.52 16.49
C GLU A 163 5.40 -0.18 15.79
N LEU A 164 5.74 0.94 16.43
CA LEU A 164 5.62 2.29 15.85
C LEU A 164 6.68 2.53 14.77
N SER A 165 7.93 2.14 15.04
CA SER A 165 9.07 2.30 14.13
C SER A 165 8.88 1.50 12.84
N GLN A 166 8.41 0.25 12.95
CA GLN A 166 8.06 -0.59 11.79
C GLN A 166 6.95 0.05 10.94
N GLN A 167 5.96 0.68 11.59
CA GLN A 167 4.85 1.30 10.87
C GLN A 167 5.26 2.59 10.15
N LEU A 168 6.20 3.36 10.69
CA LEU A 168 6.75 4.56 10.05
C LEU A 168 7.60 4.25 8.81
N GLN A 169 8.22 3.06 8.75
CA GLN A 169 8.97 2.61 7.58
C GLN A 169 8.07 2.17 6.40
N LEU A 170 6.77 1.98 6.64
CA LEU A 170 5.78 1.58 5.63
C LEU A 170 5.03 2.78 4.99
N VAL A 171 5.33 4.00 5.42
CA VAL A 171 4.77 5.27 4.92
C VAL A 171 5.81 6.01 4.10
#